data_AF-A0A9X0U4C6-F1
#
_entry.id   AF-A0A9X0U4C6-F1
#
_cell.length_a   1.000
_cell.length_b   1.000
_cell.length_c   1.000
_cell.angle_alpha   90.00
_cell.angle_beta   90.00
_cell.angle_gamma   90.00
#
_symmetry.space_group_name_H-M   'P 1'
#
loop_
_entity.id
_entity.type
_entity.pdbx_description
1 polymer ?
#
loop_
_entity_poly.entity_id
_entity_poly.type
_entity_poly.pdbx_seq_one_letter_code
_entity_poly.pdbx_strand_id
1 'polypeptide(L)'
;MLPTDLKAEQFAGYPPKARKLAVAHLGTLQQLPLSFLPSFLREIIDYDFKFPAERTAIDQELLTLSSLTHAQLKNWFQGFSQLSLSSKFEKLDWINQPAQFVEQLSAYLWTTHQLDAFREAAVTYGNRLQKGEPEQIAVHRLGIAIIGQGVVSYDEPLFLNLRKHGTYFRQIKPENGVELLLAAVEARAKAHPVPYGHWYVDGGHAAGHSSLLSCLSFQQMEPVRAALLRDIQTETAKPGMGPEELHTHMARLSPADLGIDKTGDEVLERFQVKLLTEGSGTQIFSTTFVQWATREVLRRAQAVTLFVRFAPRQRQRPMNELLSGTGSNLEFDPVGSLIDANMAAYYQWINQQRLPQSEQSSFLVWFEGHNQALVVSPSLPRGTESNSTLDLGQLLSLATG
;
A
#
# COMPACT_ATOMS: atom_id res chain seq x y z
N MET A 1 -1.16 -11.11 -32.46
CA MET A 1 -2.57 -11.01 -32.06
C MET A 1 -2.80 -9.61 -31.57
N LEU A 2 -3.77 -8.94 -32.18
CA LEU A 2 -4.14 -7.57 -31.86
C LEU A 2 -5.30 -7.55 -30.85
N PRO A 3 -5.50 -6.43 -30.13
CA PRO A 3 -6.66 -6.26 -29.26
C PRO A 3 -8.01 -6.57 -29.92
N THR A 4 -8.17 -6.25 -31.21
CA THR A 4 -9.37 -6.53 -32.00
C THR A 4 -9.68 -8.02 -32.15
N ASP A 5 -8.68 -8.88 -31.97
CA ASP A 5 -8.80 -10.33 -32.10
C ASP A 5 -9.22 -11.01 -30.79
N LEU A 6 -9.43 -10.23 -29.71
CA LEU A 6 -9.76 -10.76 -28.39
C LEU A 6 -11.05 -11.58 -28.40
N LYS A 7 -11.04 -12.70 -27.69
CA LYS A 7 -12.20 -13.59 -27.51
C LYS A 7 -12.37 -13.98 -26.05
N ALA A 8 -13.60 -14.32 -25.68
CA ALA A 8 -13.95 -14.67 -24.30
C ALA A 8 -13.16 -15.87 -23.77
N GLU A 9 -12.83 -16.84 -24.63
CA GLU A 9 -12.13 -18.07 -24.25
C GLU A 9 -10.69 -17.81 -23.81
N GLN A 10 -10.09 -16.68 -24.25
CA GLN A 10 -8.72 -16.34 -23.91
C GLN A 10 -8.55 -15.91 -22.44
N PHE A 11 -9.65 -15.54 -21.77
CA PHE A 11 -9.68 -15.23 -20.35
C PHE A 11 -9.96 -16.46 -19.47
N ALA A 12 -9.92 -17.68 -20.01
CA ALA A 12 -10.24 -18.89 -19.25
C ALA A 12 -9.33 -19.12 -18.04
N GLY A 13 -8.07 -18.66 -18.09
CA GLY A 13 -7.11 -18.74 -17.00
C GLY A 13 -7.25 -17.65 -15.92
N TYR A 14 -8.13 -16.67 -16.13
CA TYR A 14 -8.33 -15.60 -15.16
C TYR A 14 -9.14 -16.11 -13.95
N PRO A 15 -8.94 -15.52 -12.76
CA PRO A 15 -9.81 -15.74 -11.61
C PRO A 15 -11.30 -15.46 -11.93
N PRO A 16 -12.27 -16.07 -11.21
CA PRO A 16 -13.67 -16.05 -11.62
C PRO A 16 -14.28 -14.66 -11.82
N LYS A 17 -14.03 -13.70 -10.90
CA LYS A 17 -14.59 -12.34 -11.06
C LYS A 17 -13.85 -11.56 -12.13
N ALA A 18 -12.52 -11.66 -12.20
CA ALA A 18 -11.67 -11.08 -13.24
C ALA A 18 -12.11 -11.53 -14.64
N ARG A 19 -12.33 -12.84 -14.83
CA ARG A 19 -12.84 -13.42 -16.08
C ARG A 19 -14.20 -12.85 -16.43
N LYS A 20 -15.14 -12.84 -15.48
CA LYS A 20 -16.49 -12.30 -15.69
C LYS A 20 -16.43 -10.83 -16.11
N LEU A 21 -15.58 -10.04 -15.45
CA LEU A 21 -15.40 -8.62 -15.74
C LEU A 21 -14.81 -8.41 -17.14
N ALA A 22 -13.73 -9.11 -17.49
CA ALA A 22 -13.10 -9.01 -18.81
C ALA A 22 -14.06 -9.39 -19.95
N VAL A 23 -14.82 -10.48 -19.79
CA VAL A 23 -15.79 -10.93 -20.78
C VAL A 23 -16.96 -9.95 -20.92
N ALA A 24 -17.46 -9.39 -19.81
CA ALA A 24 -18.55 -8.42 -19.84
C ALA A 24 -18.18 -7.13 -20.59
N HIS A 25 -16.90 -6.74 -20.57
CA HIS A 25 -16.39 -5.54 -21.22
C HIS A 25 -15.55 -5.83 -22.48
N LEU A 26 -15.67 -7.04 -23.06
CA LEU A 26 -14.85 -7.48 -24.20
C LEU A 26 -14.85 -6.48 -25.37
N GLY A 27 -16.02 -5.94 -25.73
CA GLY A 27 -16.13 -4.97 -26.82
C GLY A 27 -15.39 -3.66 -26.56
N THR A 28 -15.30 -3.24 -25.31
CA THR A 28 -14.51 -2.07 -24.90
C THR A 28 -13.01 -2.40 -24.97
N LEU A 29 -12.60 -3.55 -24.43
CA LEU A 29 -11.20 -4.00 -24.43
C LEU A 29 -10.64 -4.17 -25.85
N GLN A 30 -11.44 -4.67 -26.79
CA GLN A 30 -11.07 -4.82 -28.21
C GLN A 30 -10.71 -3.50 -28.92
N GLN A 31 -11.17 -2.36 -28.38
CA GLN A 31 -10.95 -1.04 -28.97
C GLN A 31 -9.74 -0.31 -28.35
N LEU A 32 -9.14 -0.86 -27.29
CA LEU A 32 -7.99 -0.26 -26.62
C LEU A 32 -6.68 -0.56 -27.39
N PRO A 33 -5.73 0.38 -27.44
CA PRO A 33 -4.46 0.15 -28.13
C PRO A 33 -3.59 -0.85 -27.36
N LEU A 34 -2.78 -1.62 -28.10
CA LEU A 34 -1.86 -2.62 -27.54
C LEU A 34 -0.79 -2.00 -26.61
N SER A 35 -0.46 -0.72 -26.79
CA SER A 35 0.44 0.02 -25.91
C SER A 35 -0.14 0.31 -24.53
N PHE A 36 -1.46 0.15 -24.33
CA PHE A 36 -2.15 0.39 -23.06
C PHE A 36 -2.77 -0.87 -22.48
N LEU A 37 -3.49 -1.64 -23.30
CA LEU A 37 -4.36 -2.72 -22.85
C LEU A 37 -3.69 -3.74 -21.92
N PRO A 38 -2.44 -4.20 -22.15
CA PRO A 38 -1.79 -5.13 -21.23
C PRO A 38 -1.57 -4.55 -19.83
N SER A 39 -1.27 -3.25 -19.70
CA SER A 39 -1.19 -2.58 -18.39
C SER A 39 -2.52 -2.65 -17.65
N PHE A 40 -3.63 -2.50 -18.37
CA PHE A 40 -4.96 -2.57 -17.78
C PHE A 40 -5.37 -4.02 -17.46
N LEU A 41 -5.05 -4.97 -18.34
CA LEU A 41 -5.25 -6.41 -18.08
C LEU A 41 -4.46 -6.90 -16.86
N ARG A 42 -3.29 -6.31 -16.59
CA ARG A 42 -2.53 -6.57 -15.35
C ARG A 42 -3.33 -6.21 -14.10
N GLU A 43 -4.14 -5.17 -14.14
CA GLU A 43 -5.00 -4.80 -13.03
C GLU A 43 -6.26 -5.69 -12.98
N ILE A 44 -6.84 -6.05 -14.14
CA ILE A 44 -8.02 -6.92 -14.22
C ILE A 44 -7.72 -8.35 -13.77
N ILE A 45 -6.57 -8.93 -14.14
CA ILE A 45 -6.25 -10.33 -13.80
C ILE A 45 -6.14 -10.56 -12.28
N ASP A 46 -5.76 -9.53 -11.52
CA ASP A 46 -5.67 -9.55 -10.06
C ASP A 46 -6.99 -9.12 -9.36
N TYR A 47 -8.08 -8.87 -10.10
CA TYR A 47 -9.31 -8.27 -9.57
C TYR A 47 -9.91 -9.01 -8.37
N ASP A 48 -9.93 -10.35 -8.39
CA ASP A 48 -10.43 -11.17 -7.28
C ASP A 48 -9.65 -10.96 -5.98
N PHE A 49 -8.41 -10.46 -6.04
CA PHE A 49 -7.54 -10.22 -4.88
C PHE A 49 -7.35 -8.74 -4.54
N LYS A 50 -8.03 -7.84 -5.24
CA LYS A 50 -8.01 -6.41 -4.98
C LYS A 50 -8.91 -6.01 -3.83
N PHE A 51 -8.52 -4.96 -3.10
CA PHE A 51 -9.39 -4.37 -2.08
C PHE A 51 -10.65 -3.74 -2.73
N PRO A 52 -11.74 -3.55 -1.96
CA PRO A 52 -12.96 -2.93 -2.49
C PRO A 52 -12.74 -1.59 -3.20
N ALA A 53 -11.88 -0.72 -2.67
CA ALA A 53 -11.55 0.57 -3.30
C ALA A 53 -10.86 0.40 -4.67
N GLU A 54 -9.90 -0.53 -4.77
CA GLU A 54 -9.22 -0.85 -6.03
C GLU A 54 -10.20 -1.44 -7.06
N ARG A 55 -11.11 -2.33 -6.64
CA ARG A 55 -12.13 -2.91 -7.53
C ARG A 55 -13.09 -1.83 -8.04
N THR A 56 -13.55 -0.96 -7.13
CA THR A 56 -14.45 0.15 -7.47
C THR A 56 -13.81 1.08 -8.50
N ALA A 57 -12.52 1.40 -8.36
CA ALA A 57 -11.80 2.20 -9.34
C ALA A 57 -11.76 1.52 -10.73
N ILE A 58 -11.48 0.22 -10.79
CA ILE A 58 -11.48 -0.55 -12.05
C ILE A 58 -12.88 -0.59 -12.67
N ASP A 59 -13.90 -0.83 -11.85
CA ASP A 59 -15.29 -0.89 -12.31
C ASP A 59 -15.73 0.47 -12.88
N GLN A 60 -15.40 1.57 -12.20
CA GLN A 60 -15.65 2.94 -12.67
C GLN A 60 -14.89 3.27 -13.96
N GLU A 61 -13.63 2.86 -14.07
CA GLU A 61 -12.83 3.01 -15.30
C GLU A 61 -13.49 2.27 -16.47
N LEU A 62 -13.87 1.00 -16.29
CA LEU A 62 -14.56 0.20 -17.31
C LEU A 62 -15.92 0.78 -17.70
N LEU A 63 -16.72 1.22 -16.73
CA LEU A 63 -18.01 1.87 -16.98
C LEU A 63 -17.83 3.17 -17.76
N THR A 64 -16.85 3.99 -17.37
CA THR A 64 -16.51 5.23 -18.08
C THR A 64 -16.15 4.92 -19.52
N LEU A 65 -15.19 4.01 -19.74
CA LEU A 65 -14.74 3.63 -21.09
C LEU A 65 -15.86 3.04 -21.95
N SER A 66 -16.73 2.22 -21.36
CA SER A 66 -17.84 1.58 -22.07
C SER A 66 -18.96 2.57 -22.41
N SER A 67 -19.04 3.70 -21.70
CA SER A 67 -20.02 4.76 -22.00
C SER A 67 -19.59 5.69 -23.15
N LEU A 68 -18.31 5.68 -23.52
CA LEU A 68 -17.77 6.51 -24.60
C LEU A 68 -18.17 5.96 -25.97
N THR A 69 -18.50 6.87 -26.89
CA THR A 69 -18.59 6.53 -28.32
C THR A 69 -17.22 6.14 -28.88
N HIS A 70 -17.19 5.40 -29.98
CA HIS A 70 -15.95 4.99 -30.65
C HIS A 70 -15.03 6.19 -30.97
N ALA A 71 -15.60 7.30 -31.41
CA ALA A 71 -14.83 8.53 -31.72
C ALA A 71 -14.22 9.16 -30.45
N GLN A 72 -14.96 9.18 -29.34
CA GLN A 72 -14.44 9.67 -28.06
C GLN A 72 -13.36 8.75 -27.51
N LEU A 73 -13.56 7.43 -27.56
CA LEU A 73 -12.56 6.45 -27.12
C LEU A 73 -11.26 6.58 -27.92
N LYS A 74 -11.36 6.70 -29.25
CA LYS A 74 -10.20 6.96 -30.12
C LYS A 74 -9.47 8.26 -29.74
N ASN A 75 -10.21 9.30 -29.38
CA ASN A 75 -9.61 10.56 -28.90
C ASN A 75 -8.91 10.40 -27.54
N TRP A 76 -9.47 9.62 -26.61
CA TRP A 76 -8.87 9.34 -25.30
C TRP A 76 -7.55 8.58 -25.42
N PHE A 77 -7.47 7.64 -26.35
CA PHE A 77 -6.31 6.79 -26.56
C PHE A 77 -5.41 7.22 -27.71
N GLN A 78 -5.58 8.46 -28.21
CA GLN A 78 -4.80 8.97 -29.34
C GLN A 78 -3.29 8.96 -29.05
N GLY A 79 -2.86 9.44 -27.88
CA GLY A 79 -1.44 9.47 -27.50
C GLY A 79 -0.82 8.07 -27.43
N PHE A 80 -1.55 7.09 -26.90
CA PHE A 80 -1.12 5.70 -26.86
C PHE A 80 -1.05 5.06 -28.26
N SER A 81 -2.00 5.39 -29.13
CA SER A 81 -2.05 4.89 -30.51
C SER A 81 -0.94 5.44 -31.42
N GLN A 82 -0.30 6.54 -31.03
CA GLN A 82 0.82 7.14 -31.78
C GLN A 82 2.17 6.47 -31.48
N LEU A 83 2.24 5.63 -30.45
CA LEU A 83 3.45 4.90 -30.09
C LEU A 83 3.72 3.80 -31.12
N SER A 84 4.95 3.76 -31.63
CA SER A 84 5.41 2.75 -32.58
C SER A 84 5.92 1.52 -31.84
N LEU A 85 5.20 0.41 -31.94
CA LEU A 85 5.58 -0.88 -31.34
C LEU A 85 6.20 -1.82 -32.38
N SER A 86 7.18 -2.61 -31.97
CA SER A 86 7.70 -3.70 -32.80
C SER A 86 6.65 -4.81 -32.95
N SER A 87 6.61 -5.48 -34.11
CA SER A 87 5.76 -6.65 -34.35
C SER A 87 6.02 -7.83 -33.39
N LYS A 88 7.13 -7.81 -32.65
CA LYS A 88 7.39 -8.75 -31.54
C LYS A 88 6.34 -8.65 -30.43
N PHE A 89 5.85 -7.44 -30.11
CA PHE A 89 4.86 -7.24 -29.06
C PHE A 89 3.52 -7.92 -29.36
N GLU A 90 3.14 -7.99 -30.63
CA GLU A 90 1.93 -8.70 -31.06
C GLU A 90 2.03 -10.23 -30.86
N LYS A 91 3.24 -10.77 -30.73
CA LYS A 91 3.49 -12.20 -30.54
C LYS A 91 3.63 -12.60 -29.07
N LEU A 92 3.73 -11.63 -28.17
CA LEU A 92 3.77 -11.90 -26.74
C LEU A 92 2.40 -12.36 -26.24
N ASP A 93 2.39 -13.20 -25.21
CA ASP A 93 1.18 -13.61 -24.51
C ASP A 93 0.73 -12.52 -23.53
N TRP A 94 0.36 -11.36 -24.07
CA TRP A 94 0.00 -10.19 -23.30
C TRP A 94 -1.34 -10.31 -22.57
N ILE A 95 -2.13 -11.35 -22.87
CA ILE A 95 -3.36 -11.68 -22.14
C ILE A 95 -3.02 -12.39 -20.84
N ASN A 96 -2.26 -13.49 -20.89
CA ASN A 96 -2.00 -14.29 -19.69
C ASN A 96 -0.75 -13.85 -18.93
N GLN A 97 0.13 -13.08 -19.58
CA GLN A 97 1.37 -12.54 -18.99
C GLN A 97 1.49 -11.02 -19.19
N PRO A 98 0.46 -10.24 -18.79
CA PRO A 98 0.44 -8.79 -19.01
C PRO A 98 1.60 -8.08 -18.29
N ALA A 99 2.02 -8.56 -17.12
CA ALA A 99 3.14 -7.98 -16.38
C ALA A 99 4.46 -8.05 -17.18
N GLN A 100 4.75 -9.20 -17.79
CA GLN A 100 5.95 -9.38 -18.60
C GLN A 100 5.92 -8.49 -19.85
N PHE A 101 4.74 -8.32 -20.47
CA PHE A 101 4.57 -7.39 -21.57
C PHE A 101 4.91 -5.95 -21.16
N VAL A 102 4.38 -5.49 -20.03
CA VAL A 102 4.59 -4.10 -19.54
C VAL A 102 6.06 -3.83 -19.25
N GLU A 103 6.77 -4.80 -18.67
CA GLU A 103 8.21 -4.72 -18.42
C GLU A 103 8.99 -4.54 -19.73
N GLN A 104 8.73 -5.40 -20.72
CA GLN A 104 9.36 -5.31 -22.05
C GLN A 104 8.97 -4.03 -22.79
N LEU A 105 7.73 -3.56 -22.64
CA LEU A 105 7.25 -2.31 -23.23
C LEU A 105 8.04 -1.14 -22.66
N SER A 106 8.24 -1.08 -21.34
CA SER A 106 9.01 -0.02 -20.70
C SER A 106 10.45 0.05 -21.24
N ALA A 107 11.13 -1.09 -21.30
CA ALA A 107 12.48 -1.18 -21.86
C ALA A 107 12.53 -0.71 -23.33
N TYR A 108 11.57 -1.15 -24.14
CA TYR A 108 11.50 -0.77 -25.55
C TYR A 108 11.21 0.72 -25.76
N LEU A 109 10.27 1.30 -25.00
CA LEU A 109 9.95 2.72 -25.07
C LEU A 109 11.14 3.59 -24.64
N TRP A 110 11.95 3.11 -23.69
CA TRP A 110 13.20 3.75 -23.32
C TRP A 110 14.19 3.74 -24.49
N THR A 111 14.47 2.57 -25.08
CA THR A 111 15.45 2.45 -26.18
C THR A 111 15.02 3.16 -27.46
N THR A 112 13.72 3.39 -27.65
CA THR A 112 13.18 4.11 -28.81
C THR A 112 12.85 5.57 -28.54
N HIS A 113 13.20 6.09 -27.35
CA HIS A 113 12.95 7.47 -26.94
C HIS A 113 11.45 7.89 -26.98
N GLN A 114 10.55 6.94 -26.71
CA GLN A 114 9.10 7.15 -26.70
C GLN A 114 8.51 7.21 -25.27
N LEU A 115 9.34 7.08 -24.22
CA LEU A 115 8.86 7.03 -22.84
C LEU A 115 8.17 8.33 -22.40
N ASP A 116 8.65 9.49 -22.83
CA ASP A 116 8.03 10.78 -22.49
C ASP A 116 6.64 10.93 -23.11
N ALA A 117 6.48 10.52 -24.38
CA ALA A 117 5.18 10.50 -25.05
C ALA A 117 4.19 9.55 -24.37
N PHE A 118 4.66 8.37 -23.96
CA PHE A 118 3.85 7.44 -23.16
C PHE A 118 3.42 8.06 -21.82
N ARG A 119 4.35 8.72 -21.11
CA ARG A 119 4.07 9.38 -19.83
C ARG A 119 3.04 10.50 -19.99
N GLU A 120 3.16 11.33 -21.02
CA GLU A 120 2.20 12.39 -21.31
C GLU A 120 0.81 11.83 -21.63
N ALA A 121 0.74 10.76 -22.43
CA ALA A 121 -0.51 10.06 -22.72
C ALA A 121 -1.16 9.49 -21.45
N ALA A 122 -0.37 8.86 -20.56
CA ALA A 122 -0.85 8.32 -19.29
C ALA A 122 -1.36 9.39 -18.32
N VAL A 123 -0.65 10.52 -18.20
CA VAL A 123 -1.09 11.66 -17.38
C VAL A 123 -2.40 12.24 -17.93
N THR A 124 -2.48 12.44 -19.25
CA THR A 124 -3.69 12.94 -19.91
C THR A 124 -4.87 12.01 -19.69
N TYR A 125 -4.65 10.70 -19.79
CA TYR A 125 -5.67 9.68 -19.52
C TYR A 125 -6.16 9.72 -18.08
N GLY A 126 -5.23 9.69 -17.10
CA GLY A 126 -5.58 9.76 -15.68
C GLY A 126 -6.35 11.03 -15.31
N ASN A 127 -5.97 12.18 -15.86
CA ASN A 127 -6.68 13.45 -15.66
C ASN A 127 -8.11 13.43 -16.22
N ARG A 128 -8.40 12.63 -17.26
CA ARG A 128 -9.77 12.47 -17.79
C ARG A 128 -10.62 11.60 -16.88
N LEU A 129 -10.06 10.52 -16.33
CA LEU A 129 -10.75 9.66 -15.37
C LEU A 129 -11.09 10.38 -14.06
N GLN A 130 -10.22 11.26 -13.58
CA GLN A 130 -10.43 11.99 -12.32
C GLN A 130 -11.50 13.08 -12.35
N LYS A 131 -12.12 13.38 -13.51
CA LYS A 131 -13.16 14.44 -13.62
C LYS A 131 -14.54 14.05 -13.06
N GLY A 132 -14.69 12.85 -12.48
CA GLY A 132 -15.91 12.43 -11.79
C GLY A 132 -16.06 13.11 -10.41
N GLU A 133 -17.28 13.06 -9.84
CA GLU A 133 -17.51 13.51 -8.48
C GLU A 133 -16.73 12.63 -7.49
N PRO A 134 -16.02 13.22 -6.50
CA PRO A 134 -15.27 12.45 -5.53
C PRO A 134 -16.23 11.61 -4.67
N GLU A 135 -15.91 10.32 -4.53
CA GLU A 135 -16.67 9.42 -3.67
C GLU A 135 -16.67 9.94 -2.22
N GLN A 136 -17.85 10.13 -1.66
CA GLN A 136 -18.02 10.67 -0.33
C GLN A 136 -17.70 9.58 0.71
N ILE A 137 -16.66 9.79 1.53
CA ILE A 137 -16.37 8.85 2.63
C ILE A 137 -17.38 9.04 3.76
N ALA A 138 -17.91 7.93 4.26
CA ALA A 138 -18.92 7.92 5.34
C ALA A 138 -18.37 8.44 6.68
N VAL A 139 -17.04 8.47 6.84
CA VAL A 139 -16.38 8.96 8.05
C VAL A 139 -15.02 9.57 7.70
N HIS A 140 -14.69 10.72 8.28
CA HIS A 140 -13.40 11.40 8.05
C HIS A 140 -12.22 10.52 8.46
N ARG A 141 -11.10 10.54 7.73
CA ARG A 141 -10.01 9.60 8.00
C ARG A 141 -9.29 9.93 9.31
N LEU A 142 -8.88 8.88 10.01
CA LEU A 142 -8.09 8.96 11.24
C LEU A 142 -6.80 8.14 11.09
N GLY A 143 -5.66 8.81 11.13
CA GLY A 143 -4.35 8.17 11.23
C GLY A 143 -3.79 8.28 12.65
N ILE A 144 -3.21 7.21 13.16
CA ILE A 144 -2.52 7.18 14.45
C ILE A 144 -1.15 6.54 14.23
N ALA A 145 -0.10 7.18 14.74
CA ALA A 145 1.27 6.68 14.73
C ALA A 145 1.85 6.68 16.16
N ILE A 146 2.28 5.51 16.63
CA ILE A 146 2.94 5.34 17.91
C ILE A 146 4.41 4.99 17.64
N ILE A 147 5.32 5.80 18.17
CA ILE A 147 6.76 5.68 17.91
C ILE A 147 7.55 5.55 19.21
N GLY A 148 8.77 5.01 19.14
CA GLY A 148 9.71 5.04 20.26
C GLY A 148 9.51 3.95 21.31
N GLN A 149 8.83 2.85 20.97
CA GLN A 149 8.75 1.68 21.82
C GLN A 149 10.16 1.26 22.30
N GLY A 150 10.34 1.10 23.61
CA GLY A 150 11.60 0.66 24.22
C GLY A 150 12.69 1.74 24.34
N VAL A 151 12.40 3.00 23.99
CA VAL A 151 13.29 4.14 24.31
C VAL A 151 13.02 4.58 25.75
N VAL A 152 14.07 4.78 26.54
CA VAL A 152 13.95 5.20 27.95
C VAL A 152 14.01 6.72 28.11
N SER A 153 14.85 7.37 27.29
CA SER A 153 15.02 8.83 27.28
C SER A 153 15.48 9.27 25.89
N TYR A 154 15.01 10.45 25.46
CA TYR A 154 15.42 11.07 24.21
C TYR A 154 15.26 12.59 24.31
N ASP A 155 16.37 13.32 24.13
CA ASP A 155 16.43 14.76 24.40
C ASP A 155 16.26 15.64 23.16
N GLU A 156 16.26 15.05 21.95
CA GLU A 156 16.10 15.81 20.72
C GLU A 156 14.62 16.12 20.42
N PRO A 157 14.33 17.25 19.74
CA PRO A 157 12.96 17.60 19.40
C PRO A 157 12.30 16.60 18.44
N LEU A 158 11.17 16.02 18.85
CA LEU A 158 10.33 15.19 17.99
C LEU A 158 9.31 16.01 17.17
N PHE A 159 8.82 15.36 16.11
CA PHE A 159 7.73 15.82 15.24
C PHE A 159 7.98 17.13 14.49
N LEU A 160 9.23 17.56 14.33
CA LEU A 160 9.59 18.87 13.73
C LEU A 160 8.87 19.13 12.39
N ASN A 161 8.80 18.14 11.51
CA ASN A 161 8.13 18.25 10.21
C ASN A 161 6.60 18.41 10.32
N LEU A 162 6.01 17.91 11.41
CA LEU A 162 4.57 17.98 11.67
C LEU A 162 4.16 19.21 12.50
N ARG A 163 5.09 19.85 13.24
CA ARG A 163 4.77 20.97 14.14
C ARG A 163 4.01 22.11 13.46
N LYS A 164 4.41 22.48 12.24
CA LYS A 164 3.73 23.55 11.47
C LYS A 164 2.29 23.19 11.05
N HIS A 165 1.91 21.91 11.12
CA HIS A 165 0.62 21.41 10.67
C HIS A 165 -0.35 21.12 11.81
N GLY A 166 0.12 21.00 13.06
CA GLY A 166 -0.70 20.54 14.17
C GLY A 166 -0.48 21.29 15.48
N THR A 167 -1.17 20.85 16.53
CA THR A 167 -0.93 21.25 17.92
C THR A 167 -0.03 20.22 18.59
N TYR A 168 1.06 20.69 19.21
CA TYR A 168 1.99 19.86 19.98
C TYR A 168 1.61 19.86 21.47
N PHE A 169 1.56 18.68 22.09
CA PHE A 169 1.19 18.47 23.48
C PHE A 169 2.39 17.92 24.27
N ARG A 170 2.65 18.53 25.44
CA ARG A 170 3.82 18.21 26.29
C ARG A 170 3.46 17.54 27.63
N GLN A 171 2.17 17.42 27.92
CA GLN A 171 1.66 16.94 29.21
C GLN A 171 0.71 15.76 29.04
N ILE A 172 1.03 14.86 28.10
CA ILE A 172 0.26 13.64 27.90
C ILE A 172 0.55 12.66 29.03
N LYS A 173 -0.51 12.04 29.56
CA LYS A 173 -0.44 10.91 30.48
C LYS A 173 -0.22 9.62 29.68
N PRO A 174 0.96 8.98 29.76
CA PRO A 174 1.29 7.84 28.91
C PRO A 174 0.64 6.52 29.34
N GLU A 175 0.07 6.46 30.55
CA GLU A 175 -0.45 5.24 31.15
C GLU A 175 -1.58 4.65 30.29
N ASN A 176 -1.46 3.36 29.96
CA ASN A 176 -2.42 2.62 29.13
C ASN A 176 -2.68 3.25 27.75
N GLY A 177 -1.74 4.05 27.22
CA GLY A 177 -1.95 4.82 26.00
C GLY A 177 -2.30 3.95 24.78
N VAL A 178 -1.63 2.80 24.62
CA VAL A 178 -1.91 1.87 23.51
C VAL A 178 -3.32 1.29 23.63
N GLU A 179 -3.70 0.85 24.83
CA GLU A 179 -5.01 0.26 25.13
C GLU A 179 -6.14 1.27 24.92
N LEU A 180 -5.96 2.52 25.40
CA LEU A 180 -6.93 3.60 25.22
C LEU A 180 -7.17 3.92 23.74
N LEU A 181 -6.09 4.02 22.96
CA LEU A 181 -6.20 4.30 21.52
C LEU A 181 -6.81 3.12 20.76
N LEU A 182 -6.42 1.88 21.06
CA LEU A 182 -7.02 0.69 20.44
C LEU A 182 -8.51 0.57 20.75
N ALA A 183 -8.92 0.80 22.01
CA ALA A 183 -10.33 0.79 22.39
C ALA A 183 -11.14 1.85 21.63
N ALA A 184 -10.57 3.04 21.42
CA ALA A 184 -11.21 4.10 20.64
C ALA A 184 -11.31 3.75 19.14
N VAL A 185 -10.26 3.15 18.56
CA VAL A 185 -10.29 2.66 17.18
C VAL A 185 -11.31 1.53 17.02
N GLU A 186 -11.43 0.62 17.98
CA GLU A 186 -12.44 -0.42 17.99
C GLU A 186 -13.85 0.17 18.05
N ALA A 187 -14.11 1.10 18.97
CA ALA A 187 -15.40 1.78 19.09
C ALA A 187 -15.80 2.46 17.77
N ARG A 188 -14.82 3.08 17.11
CA ARG A 188 -14.98 3.69 15.80
C ARG A 188 -15.26 2.68 14.69
N ALA A 189 -14.55 1.55 14.67
CA ALA A 189 -14.79 0.46 13.71
C ALA A 189 -16.18 -0.15 13.86
N LYS A 190 -16.67 -0.26 15.10
CA LYS A 190 -18.03 -0.70 15.40
C LYS A 190 -19.09 0.31 14.94
N ALA A 191 -18.82 1.61 15.10
CA ALA A 191 -19.74 2.67 14.69
C ALA A 191 -19.82 2.85 13.17
N HIS A 192 -18.73 2.58 12.46
CA HIS A 192 -18.61 2.78 11.02
C HIS A 192 -18.06 1.54 10.31
N PRO A 193 -18.80 0.41 10.28
CA PRO A 193 -18.29 -0.83 9.72
C PRO A 193 -18.05 -0.68 8.21
N VAL A 194 -16.77 -0.77 7.80
CA VAL A 194 -16.35 -0.74 6.39
C VAL A 194 -15.37 -1.90 6.16
N PRO A 195 -15.58 -2.77 5.15
CA PRO A 195 -14.64 -3.85 4.83
C PRO A 195 -13.24 -3.29 4.57
N TYR A 196 -12.24 -3.77 5.31
CA TYR A 196 -10.86 -3.24 5.28
C TYR A 196 -10.77 -1.72 5.51
N GLY A 197 -11.73 -1.14 6.23
CA GLY A 197 -11.74 0.29 6.57
C GLY A 197 -10.89 0.63 7.78
N HIS A 198 -10.64 -0.32 8.68
CA HIS A 198 -9.96 -0.12 9.95
C HIS A 198 -8.77 -1.08 10.06
N TRP A 199 -7.58 -0.52 10.31
CA TRP A 199 -6.34 -1.27 10.27
C TRP A 199 -5.48 -1.06 11.51
N TYR A 200 -4.79 -2.12 11.91
CA TYR A 200 -3.67 -2.09 12.83
C TYR A 200 -2.42 -2.64 12.15
N VAL A 201 -1.42 -1.79 11.93
CA VAL A 201 -0.08 -2.20 11.48
C VAL A 201 0.89 -2.15 12.67
N ASP A 202 1.51 -3.28 12.98
CA ASP A 202 2.41 -3.43 14.12
C ASP A 202 3.82 -3.86 13.67
N GLY A 203 4.84 -3.20 14.20
CA GLY A 203 6.25 -3.47 13.90
C GLY A 203 6.88 -4.60 14.70
N GLY A 204 6.18 -5.19 15.65
CA GLY A 204 6.71 -6.22 16.55
C GLY A 204 5.60 -7.17 16.97
N HIS A 205 5.40 -7.30 18.29
CA HIS A 205 4.29 -8.05 18.86
C HIS A 205 3.03 -7.18 18.94
N ALA A 206 2.04 -7.52 18.14
CA ALA A 206 0.76 -6.82 18.14
C ALA A 206 0.11 -6.90 19.52
N ALA A 207 -0.36 -5.75 20.02
CA ALA A 207 -1.20 -5.71 21.19
C ALA A 207 -2.54 -6.41 20.92
N GLY A 208 -3.22 -6.82 22.00
CA GLY A 208 -4.57 -7.38 21.91
C GLY A 208 -5.52 -6.39 21.23
N HIS A 209 -6.19 -6.82 20.17
CA HIS A 209 -7.07 -5.99 19.38
C HIS A 209 -8.30 -6.78 18.91
N SER A 210 -9.35 -6.06 18.56
CA SER A 210 -10.61 -6.61 18.08
C SER A 210 -10.48 -7.15 16.66
N SER A 211 -11.24 -8.19 16.33
CA SER A 211 -11.33 -8.74 14.97
C SER A 211 -12.00 -7.77 13.97
N LEU A 212 -12.51 -6.63 14.44
CA LEU A 212 -13.00 -5.53 13.61
C LEU A 212 -11.87 -4.79 12.86
N LEU A 213 -10.62 -4.98 13.27
CA LEU A 213 -9.46 -4.41 12.59
C LEU A 213 -8.77 -5.47 11.74
N SER A 214 -8.45 -5.12 10.50
CA SER A 214 -7.47 -5.87 9.72
C SER A 214 -6.08 -5.63 10.30
N CYS A 215 -5.33 -6.68 10.60
CA CYS A 215 -4.02 -6.56 11.24
C CYS A 215 -2.88 -7.07 10.36
N LEU A 216 -1.77 -6.32 10.36
CA LEU A 216 -0.48 -6.77 9.87
C LEU A 216 0.56 -6.60 10.97
N SER A 217 1.15 -7.71 11.42
CA SER A 217 2.22 -7.69 12.41
C SER A 217 3.52 -8.19 11.81
N PHE A 218 4.60 -7.44 12.03
CA PHE A 218 5.94 -7.85 11.63
C PHE A 218 6.32 -9.19 12.27
N GLN A 219 5.97 -9.45 13.52
CA GLN A 219 6.28 -10.74 14.16
C GLN A 219 5.42 -11.88 13.59
N GLN A 220 4.12 -11.67 13.38
CA GLN A 220 3.24 -12.70 12.83
C GLN A 220 3.62 -13.08 11.39
N MET A 221 4.21 -12.14 10.63
CA MET A 221 4.71 -12.37 9.28
C MET A 221 6.09 -13.07 9.22
N GLU A 222 6.69 -13.41 10.36
CA GLU A 222 8.01 -14.08 10.41
C GLU A 222 8.07 -15.39 9.59
N PRO A 223 7.09 -16.32 9.67
CA PRO A 223 7.14 -17.55 8.89
C PRO A 223 7.14 -17.29 7.37
N VAL A 224 6.33 -16.33 6.92
CA VAL A 224 6.22 -15.93 5.51
C VAL A 224 7.52 -15.29 5.03
N ARG A 225 8.10 -14.39 5.83
CA ARG A 225 9.41 -13.80 5.53
C ARG A 225 10.50 -14.87 5.45
N ALA A 226 10.54 -15.80 6.40
CA ALA A 226 11.52 -16.88 6.41
C ALA A 226 11.36 -17.82 5.21
N ALA A 227 10.14 -18.07 4.75
CA ALA A 227 9.88 -18.81 3.51
C ALA A 227 10.41 -18.04 2.29
N LEU A 228 10.10 -16.74 2.19
CA LEU A 228 10.55 -15.89 1.08
C LEU A 228 12.07 -15.78 1.02
N LEU A 229 12.76 -15.61 2.15
CA LEU A 229 14.23 -15.53 2.17
C LEU A 229 14.87 -16.85 1.73
N ARG A 230 14.29 -18.00 2.11
CA ARG A 230 14.76 -19.32 1.64
C ARG A 230 14.54 -19.50 0.13
N ASP A 231 13.41 -19.05 -0.39
CA ASP A 231 13.12 -19.06 -1.83
C ASP A 231 14.13 -18.20 -2.60
N ILE A 232 14.34 -16.95 -2.17
CA ILE A 232 15.32 -16.04 -2.76
C ILE A 232 16.73 -16.65 -2.77
N GLN A 233 17.16 -17.28 -1.67
CA GLN A 233 18.46 -17.96 -1.61
C GLN A 233 18.57 -19.11 -2.59
N THR A 234 17.51 -19.91 -2.70
CA THR A 234 17.44 -21.06 -3.61
C THR A 234 17.53 -20.61 -5.06
N GLU A 235 16.80 -19.55 -5.43
CA GLU A 235 16.82 -18.99 -6.78
C GLU A 235 18.17 -18.33 -7.11
N THR A 236 18.73 -17.54 -6.18
CA THR A 236 20.01 -16.85 -6.40
C THR A 236 21.18 -17.83 -6.55
N ALA A 237 21.08 -19.04 -6.01
CA ALA A 237 22.07 -20.09 -6.20
C ALA A 237 22.06 -20.72 -7.62
N LYS A 238 21.02 -20.47 -8.43
CA LYS A 238 20.92 -21.01 -9.79
C LYS A 238 21.78 -20.21 -10.78
N PRO A 239 22.52 -20.88 -11.69
CA PRO A 239 23.26 -20.19 -12.74
C PRO A 239 22.33 -19.35 -13.62
N GLY A 240 22.69 -18.08 -13.83
CA GLY A 240 21.93 -17.15 -14.67
C GLY A 240 20.77 -16.41 -13.99
N MET A 241 20.59 -16.57 -12.68
CA MET A 241 19.62 -15.77 -11.91
C MET A 241 20.16 -14.37 -11.63
N GLY A 242 19.73 -13.39 -12.42
CA GLY A 242 20.01 -11.97 -12.21
C GLY A 242 18.96 -11.27 -11.34
N PRO A 243 19.18 -10.00 -10.98
CA PRO A 243 18.25 -9.23 -10.16
C PRO A 243 16.85 -9.06 -10.79
N GLU A 244 16.78 -8.87 -12.10
CA GLU A 244 15.50 -8.71 -12.82
C GLU A 244 14.76 -10.04 -12.88
N GLU A 245 15.44 -11.15 -13.18
CA GLU A 245 14.83 -12.49 -13.16
C GLU A 245 14.28 -12.84 -11.77
N LEU A 246 15.03 -12.52 -10.71
CA LEU A 246 14.58 -12.71 -9.33
C LEU A 246 13.35 -11.86 -9.01
N HIS A 247 13.32 -10.60 -9.45
CA HIS A 247 12.16 -9.73 -9.27
C HIS A 247 10.94 -10.27 -10.01
N THR A 248 11.09 -10.73 -11.27
CA THR A 248 10.02 -11.37 -12.04
C THR A 248 9.52 -12.66 -11.36
N HIS A 249 10.42 -13.46 -10.77
CA HIS A 249 10.06 -14.66 -10.01
C HIS A 249 9.25 -14.31 -8.76
N MET A 250 9.75 -13.37 -7.94
CA MET A 250 9.08 -12.93 -6.71
C MET A 250 7.67 -12.37 -6.97
N ALA A 251 7.47 -11.64 -8.08
CA ALA A 251 6.18 -11.10 -8.47
C ALA A 251 5.14 -12.20 -8.81
N ARG A 252 5.57 -13.43 -9.08
CA ARG A 252 4.69 -14.58 -9.40
C ARG A 252 4.32 -15.42 -8.19
N LEU A 253 5.00 -15.23 -7.06
CA LEU A 253 4.74 -16.00 -5.84
C LEU A 253 3.28 -15.83 -5.40
N SER A 254 2.69 -16.95 -4.99
CA SER A 254 1.36 -17.03 -4.41
C SER A 254 1.44 -17.19 -2.89
N PRO A 255 0.33 -16.97 -2.16
CA PRO A 255 0.28 -17.23 -0.71
C PRO A 255 0.72 -18.66 -0.35
N ALA A 256 0.34 -19.64 -1.16
CA ALA A 256 0.69 -21.05 -0.93
C ALA A 256 2.20 -21.31 -1.05
N ASP A 257 2.89 -20.61 -1.97
CA ASP A 257 4.34 -20.77 -2.16
C ASP A 257 5.13 -20.32 -0.92
N LEU A 258 4.54 -19.43 -0.10
CA LEU A 258 5.14 -18.90 1.12
C LEU A 258 4.53 -19.49 2.40
N GLY A 259 3.76 -20.57 2.29
CA GLY A 259 3.19 -21.28 3.43
C GLY A 259 2.09 -20.51 4.17
N ILE A 260 1.40 -19.60 3.50
CA ILE A 260 0.19 -18.97 4.03
C ILE A 260 -0.96 -19.96 3.82
N ASP A 261 -1.44 -20.54 4.92
CA ASP A 261 -2.64 -21.39 4.91
C ASP A 261 -3.85 -20.56 4.49
N LYS A 262 -4.82 -21.19 3.81
CA LYS A 262 -6.08 -20.56 3.44
C LYS A 262 -6.89 -20.28 4.71
N THR A 263 -6.72 -19.08 5.26
CA THR A 263 -7.48 -18.53 6.38
C THR A 263 -8.90 -18.13 5.96
N GLY A 264 -9.12 -17.99 4.65
CA GLY A 264 -10.41 -17.65 4.04
C GLY A 264 -10.50 -16.20 3.54
N ASP A 265 -9.46 -15.39 3.76
CA ASP A 265 -9.34 -14.03 3.26
C ASP A 265 -8.25 -13.94 2.17
N GLU A 266 -8.61 -14.36 0.96
CA GLU A 266 -7.69 -14.39 -0.18
C GLU A 266 -7.17 -12.99 -0.56
N VAL A 267 -7.89 -11.91 -0.21
CA VAL A 267 -7.46 -10.52 -0.47
C VAL A 267 -6.32 -10.17 0.47
N LEU A 268 -6.48 -10.43 1.78
CA LEU A 268 -5.45 -10.15 2.77
C LEU A 268 -4.22 -11.05 2.58
N GLU A 269 -4.42 -12.33 2.28
CA GLU A 269 -3.34 -13.29 2.00
C GLU A 269 -2.51 -12.83 0.78
N ARG A 270 -3.16 -12.45 -0.32
CA ARG A 270 -2.47 -11.91 -1.49
C ARG A 270 -1.78 -10.58 -1.19
N PHE A 271 -2.41 -9.73 -0.36
CA PHE A 271 -1.83 -8.46 0.06
C PHE A 271 -0.53 -8.65 0.85
N GLN A 272 -0.51 -9.60 1.79
CA GLN A 272 0.66 -9.95 2.59
C GLN A 272 1.84 -10.41 1.75
N VAL A 273 1.61 -11.25 0.73
CA VAL A 273 2.67 -11.65 -0.22
C VAL A 273 3.20 -10.44 -0.97
N LYS A 274 2.31 -9.67 -1.61
CA LYS A 274 2.72 -8.50 -2.41
C LYS A 274 3.44 -7.45 -1.58
N LEU A 275 3.10 -7.30 -0.30
CA LEU A 275 3.80 -6.40 0.61
C LEU A 275 5.29 -6.75 0.76
N LEU A 276 5.63 -8.04 0.68
CA LEU A 276 7.01 -8.53 0.80
C LEU A 276 7.71 -8.69 -0.56
N THR A 277 6.95 -8.94 -1.64
CA THR A 277 7.52 -9.28 -2.95
C THR A 277 7.52 -8.13 -3.95
N GLU A 278 6.68 -7.11 -3.77
CA GLU A 278 6.58 -5.95 -4.68
C GLU A 278 7.13 -4.67 -4.03
N GLY A 279 7.69 -3.78 -4.85
CA GLY A 279 8.14 -2.45 -4.41
C GLY A 279 9.62 -2.39 -4.04
N SER A 280 9.95 -1.74 -2.92
CA SER A 280 11.34 -1.40 -2.53
C SER A 280 12.14 -2.57 -1.92
N GLY A 281 11.79 -3.82 -2.26
CA GLY A 281 12.47 -5.04 -1.80
C GLY A 281 11.84 -5.68 -0.54
N THR A 282 12.41 -6.81 -0.13
CA THR A 282 11.95 -7.60 1.02
C THR A 282 12.06 -6.77 2.30
N GLN A 283 10.94 -6.57 2.99
CA GLN A 283 10.85 -5.74 4.19
C GLN A 283 11.48 -6.46 5.40
N ILE A 284 12.82 -6.44 5.48
CA ILE A 284 13.62 -7.18 6.47
C ILE A 284 13.66 -6.47 7.84
N PHE A 285 13.46 -5.15 7.88
CA PHE A 285 13.43 -4.38 9.12
C PHE A 285 12.01 -4.00 9.50
N SER A 286 11.71 -4.03 10.80
CA SER A 286 10.37 -3.70 11.34
C SER A 286 9.92 -2.30 10.97
N THR A 287 10.79 -1.30 11.08
CA THR A 287 10.46 0.10 10.79
C THR A 287 10.10 0.31 9.32
N THR A 288 10.88 -0.27 8.40
CA THR A 288 10.60 -0.22 6.95
C THR A 288 9.34 -1.00 6.61
N PHE A 289 9.12 -2.18 7.21
CA PHE A 289 7.89 -2.94 7.05
C PHE A 289 6.66 -2.11 7.44
N VAL A 290 6.68 -1.49 8.62
CA VAL A 290 5.56 -0.68 9.11
C VAL A 290 5.32 0.52 8.19
N GLN A 291 6.38 1.22 7.79
CA GLN A 291 6.28 2.36 6.87
C GLN A 291 5.68 1.94 5.51
N TRP A 292 6.15 0.83 4.95
CA TRP A 292 5.68 0.32 3.67
C TRP A 292 4.23 -0.18 3.74
N ALA A 293 3.90 -0.99 4.76
CA ALA A 293 2.55 -1.47 5.02
C ALA A 293 1.57 -0.32 5.20
N THR A 294 1.95 0.70 5.96
CA THR A 294 1.16 1.93 6.16
C THR A 294 0.85 2.62 4.84
N ARG A 295 1.85 2.80 3.97
CA ARG A 295 1.66 3.39 2.63
C ARG A 295 0.71 2.53 1.78
N GLU A 296 0.92 1.22 1.75
CA GLU A 296 0.14 0.33 0.89
C GLU A 296 -1.30 0.15 1.38
N VAL A 297 -1.54 0.13 2.70
CA VAL A 297 -2.89 0.15 3.28
C VAL A 297 -3.64 1.43 2.89
N LEU A 298 -3.00 2.60 3.01
CA LEU A 298 -3.62 3.86 2.59
C LEU A 298 -3.87 3.89 1.08
N ARG A 299 -2.93 3.41 0.27
CA ARG A 299 -3.02 3.46 -1.20
C ARG A 299 -4.04 2.48 -1.77
N ARG A 300 -4.07 1.25 -1.26
CA ARG A 300 -4.84 0.13 -1.83
C ARG A 300 -6.17 -0.08 -1.13
N ALA A 301 -6.14 -0.24 0.20
CA ALA A 301 -7.36 -0.43 0.98
C ALA A 301 -8.12 0.90 1.21
N GLN A 302 -7.42 2.05 1.09
CA GLN A 302 -7.96 3.36 1.42
C GLN A 302 -8.62 3.38 2.80
N ALA A 303 -7.87 2.89 3.81
CA ALA A 303 -8.34 2.78 5.18
C ALA A 303 -8.86 4.12 5.77
N VAL A 304 -10.05 4.10 6.36
CA VAL A 304 -10.64 5.25 7.07
C VAL A 304 -10.13 5.39 8.49
N THR A 305 -9.56 4.31 9.06
CA THR A 305 -8.80 4.36 10.30
C THR A 305 -7.53 3.52 10.15
N LEU A 306 -6.38 4.10 10.46
CA LEU A 306 -5.10 3.41 10.40
C LEU A 306 -4.30 3.67 11.67
N PHE A 307 -4.22 2.65 12.51
CA PHE A 307 -3.45 2.63 13.74
C PHE A 307 -2.11 1.94 13.48
N VAL A 308 -1.01 2.64 13.73
CA VAL A 308 0.34 2.20 13.38
C VAL A 308 1.21 2.26 14.62
N ARG A 309 1.88 1.15 14.95
CA ARG A 309 2.84 1.10 16.06
C ARG A 309 4.20 0.61 15.57
N PHE A 310 5.21 1.45 15.74
CA PHE A 310 6.58 1.14 15.35
C PHE A 310 7.31 0.45 16.50
N ALA A 311 7.90 -0.71 16.23
CA ALA A 311 8.73 -1.44 17.17
C ALA A 311 10.23 -1.33 16.81
N PRO A 312 11.14 -1.54 17.78
CA PRO A 312 12.57 -1.50 17.52
C PRO A 312 12.99 -2.45 16.40
N ARG A 313 13.71 -1.94 15.40
CA ARG A 313 14.38 -2.77 14.41
C ARG A 313 15.64 -3.39 15.00
N GLN A 314 16.03 -4.52 14.43
CA GLN A 314 17.33 -5.10 14.67
C GLN A 314 18.42 -4.16 14.14
N ARG A 315 19.60 -4.15 14.79
CA ARG A 315 20.77 -3.46 14.24
C ARG A 315 21.14 -4.07 12.89
N GLN A 316 21.57 -3.20 11.97
CA GLN A 316 22.00 -3.62 10.65
C GLN A 316 23.18 -4.60 10.76
N ARG A 317 23.07 -5.72 10.06
CA ARG A 317 24.14 -6.71 9.89
C ARG A 317 24.48 -6.86 8.40
N PRO A 318 25.66 -7.38 8.04
CA PRO A 318 25.98 -7.75 6.67
C PRO A 318 24.89 -8.65 6.06
N MET A 319 24.54 -8.42 4.79
CA MET A 319 23.44 -9.14 4.12
C MET A 319 23.61 -10.67 4.18
N ASN A 320 24.84 -11.17 4.05
CA ASN A 320 25.14 -12.59 4.13
C ASN A 320 24.75 -13.21 5.48
N GLU A 321 24.87 -12.46 6.57
CA GLU A 321 24.49 -12.91 7.92
C GLU A 321 22.96 -12.88 8.14
N LEU A 322 22.28 -11.88 7.55
CA LEU A 322 20.82 -11.79 7.57
C LEU A 322 20.20 -12.95 6.78
N LEU A 323 20.82 -13.34 5.67
CA LEU A 323 20.40 -14.46 4.85
C LEU A 323 20.74 -15.81 5.50
N SER A 324 21.92 -15.99 6.08
CA SER A 324 22.33 -17.30 6.61
C SER A 324 21.53 -17.79 7.82
N GLY A 325 20.76 -16.91 8.49
CA GLY A 325 19.93 -17.28 9.65
C GLY A 325 20.73 -17.82 10.84
N THR A 326 22.07 -17.71 10.81
CA THR A 326 22.96 -18.22 11.84
C THR A 326 22.89 -17.28 13.05
N GLY A 327 22.18 -17.75 14.09
CA GLY A 327 21.81 -16.99 15.27
C GLY A 327 22.98 -16.35 16.02
N SER A 328 22.76 -15.10 16.43
CA SER A 328 23.39 -14.45 17.57
C SER A 328 22.41 -13.38 18.07
N ASN A 329 22.30 -13.21 19.40
CA ASN A 329 21.35 -12.32 20.08
C ASN A 329 20.95 -11.09 19.24
N LEU A 330 19.65 -11.00 18.92
CA LEU A 330 19.10 -9.88 18.16
C LEU A 330 19.26 -8.61 18.98
N GLU A 331 20.29 -7.83 18.68
CA GLU A 331 20.48 -6.53 19.29
C GLU A 331 19.55 -5.54 18.58
N PHE A 332 18.60 -5.00 19.34
CA PHE A 332 17.68 -3.98 18.85
C PHE A 332 18.30 -2.59 18.94
N ASP A 333 17.83 -1.69 18.08
CA ASP A 333 18.23 -0.29 18.03
C ASP A 333 17.04 0.63 18.31
N PRO A 334 16.55 0.76 19.57
CA PRO A 334 15.36 1.57 19.86
C PRO A 334 15.50 3.04 19.45
N VAL A 335 16.69 3.63 19.63
CA VAL A 335 16.96 5.04 19.29
C VAL A 335 16.99 5.24 17.78
N GLY A 336 17.72 4.41 17.03
CA GLY A 336 17.70 4.49 15.57
C GLY A 336 16.30 4.21 15.01
N SER A 337 15.54 3.32 15.64
CA SER A 337 14.15 3.05 15.27
C SER A 337 13.22 4.24 15.53
N LEU A 338 13.45 5.01 16.60
CA LEU A 338 12.70 6.24 16.88
C LEU A 338 12.94 7.29 15.79
N ILE A 339 14.19 7.45 15.32
CA ILE A 339 14.52 8.36 14.23
C ILE A 339 13.78 7.95 12.95
N ASP A 340 13.85 6.67 12.59
CA ASP A 340 13.14 6.11 11.44
C ASP A 340 11.62 6.34 11.56
N ALA A 341 11.06 6.02 12.74
CA ALA A 341 9.62 6.11 13.00
C ALA A 341 9.11 7.56 13.05
N ASN A 342 9.89 8.51 13.56
CA ASN A 342 9.55 9.94 13.54
C ASN A 342 9.44 10.47 12.10
N MET A 343 10.34 10.03 11.21
CA MET A 343 10.25 10.33 9.78
C MET A 343 9.07 9.58 9.12
N ALA A 344 8.88 8.30 9.45
CA ALA A 344 7.80 7.49 8.90
C ALA A 344 6.41 8.00 9.29
N ALA A 345 6.23 8.53 10.51
CA ALA A 345 4.99 9.18 10.94
C ALA A 345 4.67 10.41 10.07
N TYR A 346 5.67 11.20 9.69
CA TYR A 346 5.49 12.30 8.75
C TYR A 346 5.08 11.80 7.35
N TYR A 347 5.68 10.71 6.87
CA TYR A 347 5.27 10.09 5.61
C TYR A 347 3.87 9.47 5.66
N GLN A 348 3.46 8.88 6.78
CA GLN A 348 2.09 8.41 6.98
C GLN A 348 1.10 9.57 6.81
N TRP A 349 1.35 10.70 7.47
CA TRP A 349 0.54 11.90 7.31
C TRP A 349 0.51 12.38 5.85
N ILE A 350 1.65 12.51 5.17
CA ILE A 350 1.70 12.91 3.75
C ILE A 350 0.86 11.96 2.88
N ASN A 351 0.96 10.65 3.09
CA ASN A 351 0.21 9.68 2.29
C ASN A 351 -1.29 9.77 2.57
N GLN A 352 -1.69 10.02 3.82
CA GLN A 352 -3.09 10.30 4.17
C GLN A 352 -3.59 11.57 3.46
N GLN A 353 -2.76 12.61 3.35
CA GLN A 353 -3.11 13.85 2.65
C GLN A 353 -3.29 13.69 1.13
N ARG A 354 -2.87 12.56 0.53
CA ARG A 354 -3.08 12.28 -0.90
C ARG A 354 -4.45 11.68 -1.20
N LEU A 355 -5.20 11.28 -0.18
CA LEU A 355 -6.53 10.69 -0.34
C LEU A 355 -7.60 11.79 -0.46
N PRO A 356 -8.75 11.51 -1.10
CA PRO A 356 -9.88 12.42 -1.12
C PRO A 356 -10.33 12.84 0.28
N GLN A 357 -10.82 14.07 0.40
CA GLN A 357 -11.34 14.67 1.64
C GLN A 357 -10.32 14.73 2.79
N SER A 358 -9.03 14.81 2.43
CA SER A 358 -7.94 14.86 3.41
C SER A 358 -7.92 16.12 4.28
N GLU A 359 -8.58 17.19 3.84
CA GLU A 359 -8.76 18.43 4.60
C GLU A 359 -9.63 18.25 5.84
N GLN A 360 -10.45 17.21 5.89
CA GLN A 360 -11.30 16.86 7.03
C GLN A 360 -10.67 15.79 7.92
N SER A 361 -9.50 15.27 7.55
CA SER A 361 -8.90 14.13 8.22
C SER A 361 -8.07 14.54 9.44
N SER A 362 -7.97 13.62 10.40
CA SER A 362 -7.19 13.79 11.63
C SER A 362 -6.00 12.84 11.67
N PHE A 363 -4.92 13.30 12.28
CA PHE A 363 -3.69 12.53 12.46
C PHE A 363 -3.11 12.77 13.86
N LEU A 364 -2.86 11.70 14.60
CA LEU A 364 -2.24 11.73 15.92
C LEU A 364 -0.91 10.97 15.87
N VAL A 365 0.15 11.58 16.39
CA VAL A 365 1.42 10.89 16.65
C VAL A 365 1.78 11.00 18.13
N TRP A 366 2.23 9.91 18.72
CA TRP A 366 2.60 9.82 20.14
C TRP A 366 3.95 9.15 20.33
N PHE A 367 4.78 9.71 21.22
CA PHE A 367 6.00 9.08 21.69
C PHE A 367 5.66 8.09 22.81
N GLU A 368 5.66 6.80 22.48
CA GLU A 368 5.18 5.71 23.33
C GLU A 368 5.82 5.74 24.72
N GLY A 369 5.00 5.68 25.77
CA GLY A 369 5.46 5.75 27.16
C GLY A 369 5.86 7.14 27.65
N HIS A 370 5.77 8.18 26.80
CA HIS A 370 6.20 9.54 27.12
C HIS A 370 5.05 10.55 27.03
N ASN A 371 5.32 11.77 27.52
CA ASN A 371 4.34 12.85 27.63
C ASN A 371 4.18 13.71 26.37
N GLN A 372 4.77 13.29 25.24
CA GLN A 372 4.82 14.06 24.01
C GLN A 372 3.91 13.46 22.93
N ALA A 373 3.00 14.27 22.41
CA ALA A 373 2.18 13.92 21.24
C ALA A 373 1.98 15.14 20.34
N LEU A 374 1.57 14.90 19.10
CA LEU A 374 1.15 15.94 18.18
C LEU A 374 -0.12 15.51 17.45
N VAL A 375 -1.05 16.45 17.30
CA VAL A 375 -2.30 16.23 16.57
C VAL A 375 -2.42 17.24 15.42
N VAL A 376 -2.64 16.73 14.21
CA VAL A 376 -3.12 17.51 13.06
C VAL A 376 -4.61 17.20 12.90
N SER A 377 -5.47 18.20 13.06
CA SER A 377 -6.92 18.02 12.92
C SER A 377 -7.60 19.34 12.51
N PRO A 378 -8.74 19.31 11.79
CA PRO A 378 -9.55 20.49 11.55
C PRO A 378 -10.05 21.18 12.83
N SER A 379 -10.20 20.43 13.94
CA SER A 379 -10.71 20.94 15.22
C SER A 379 -9.65 21.67 16.05
N LEU A 380 -8.37 21.64 15.66
CA LEU A 380 -7.26 22.17 16.45
C LEU A 380 -6.44 23.21 15.68
N PRO A 381 -5.88 24.21 16.37
CA PRO A 381 -4.98 25.17 15.74
C PRO A 381 -3.70 24.51 15.24
N ARG A 382 -3.10 25.10 14.20
CA ARG A 382 -1.84 24.64 13.59
C ARG A 382 -0.68 25.47 14.09
N GLY A 383 0.50 24.86 14.27
CA GLY A 383 1.71 25.58 14.66
C GLY A 383 1.71 26.06 16.11
N THR A 384 0.89 25.45 16.96
CA THR A 384 0.71 25.83 18.37
C THR A 384 1.15 24.73 19.32
N GLU A 385 1.34 25.10 20.59
CA GLU A 385 1.62 24.16 21.66
C GLU A 385 0.53 24.23 22.73
N SER A 386 0.26 23.10 23.38
CA SER A 386 -0.67 22.98 24.49
C SER A 386 0.02 22.36 25.69
N ASN A 387 -0.24 22.95 26.85
CA ASN A 387 0.19 22.45 28.17
C ASN A 387 -0.95 21.76 28.93
N SER A 388 -2.10 21.53 28.28
CA SER A 388 -3.20 20.79 28.89
C SER A 388 -2.77 19.37 29.23
N THR A 389 -3.06 18.94 30.44
CA THR A 389 -2.83 17.57 30.87
C THR A 389 -3.97 16.67 30.40
N LEU A 390 -3.68 15.72 29.52
CA LEU A 390 -4.67 14.83 28.88
C LEU A 390 -4.13 13.40 28.84
N ASP A 391 -5.00 12.40 28.92
CA ASP A 391 -4.67 11.05 28.45
C ASP A 391 -4.88 10.93 26.91
N LEU A 392 -4.47 9.80 26.32
CA LEU A 392 -4.60 9.61 24.87
C LEU A 392 -6.03 9.40 24.39
N GLY A 393 -6.94 8.92 25.24
CA GLY A 393 -8.36 8.83 24.90
C GLY A 393 -8.96 10.22 24.74
N GLN A 394 -8.72 11.09 25.71
CA GLN A 394 -9.13 12.49 25.68
C GLN A 394 -8.51 13.24 24.50
N LEU A 395 -7.21 13.05 24.24
CA LEU A 395 -6.53 13.66 23.10
C LEU A 395 -7.15 13.23 21.77
N LEU A 396 -7.48 11.95 21.62
CA LEU A 396 -8.09 11.42 20.41
C LEU A 396 -9.53 11.92 20.22
N SER A 397 -10.32 12.05 21.30
CA SER A 397 -11.63 12.68 21.24
C SER A 397 -11.53 14.12 20.73
N LEU A 398 -10.61 14.92 21.25
CA LEU A 398 -10.36 16.28 20.74
C LEU A 398 -9.98 16.29 19.26
N ALA A 399 -9.17 15.31 18.83
CA ALA A 399 -8.72 15.19 17.45
C ALA A 399 -9.86 14.86 16.48
N THR A 400 -10.90 14.17 16.94
CA THR A 400 -11.97 13.62 16.07
C THR A 400 -13.29 14.38 16.13
N GLY A 401 -13.47 15.26 17.13
CA GLY A 401 -14.65 16.12 17.27
C GLY A 401 -15.74 15.46 18.10
#